data_AF-A0A5R2N8B4-F1
#
_entry.id   AF-A0A5R2N8B4-F1
#
_cell.length_a   1.000
_cell.length_b   1.000
_cell.length_c   1.000
_cell.angle_alpha   90.00
_cell.angle_beta   90.00
_cell.angle_gamma   90.00
#
_symmetry.space_group_name_H-M   'P 1'
#
loop_
_entity.id
_entity.type
_entity.pdbx_description
1 polymer ?
#
loop_
_entity_poly.entity_id
_entity_poly.type
_entity_poly.pdbx_seq_one_letter_code
_entity_poly.pdbx_strand_id
1 'polypeptide(L)'
;MDTIENTKLSGQLAQRAAGKAQLGCASVDGRTRLRRLYQDGSAKIRLPAVSAGPLEAVLINTAGGLTGGDRLGWDVDVGADASAAITTQACEKVYRAASDHAEVRVKLTVGENGGIAWLPQETIVFDRAAFARP
;
A
#
# COMPACT_ATOMS: atom_id res chain seq x y z
N MET A 1 14.67 50.78 -10.29
CA MET A 1 13.48 50.20 -9.64
C MET A 1 13.22 48.92 -10.40
N ASP A 2 13.96 47.89 -10.01
CA ASP A 2 14.14 46.69 -10.84
C ASP A 2 12.95 45.76 -10.66
N THR A 3 12.24 45.55 -11.75
CA THR A 3 11.13 44.59 -11.83
C THR A 3 11.75 43.20 -11.86
N ILE A 4 11.52 42.40 -10.81
CA ILE A 4 11.88 40.99 -10.81
C ILE A 4 10.99 40.31 -11.85
N GLU A 5 11.55 39.96 -13.00
CA GLU A 5 10.89 39.11 -13.98
C GLU A 5 10.65 37.73 -13.36
N ASN A 6 9.37 37.39 -13.17
CA ASN A 6 8.96 36.08 -12.69
C ASN A 6 9.18 35.06 -13.81
N THR A 7 10.41 34.54 -13.88
CA THR A 7 10.80 33.48 -14.81
C THR A 7 9.80 32.34 -14.66
N LYS A 8 9.05 32.04 -15.73
CA LYS A 8 8.16 30.87 -15.76
C LYS A 8 9.02 29.64 -15.46
N LEU A 9 8.85 29.06 -14.27
CA LEU A 9 9.34 27.73 -13.96
C LEU A 9 8.78 26.80 -15.04
N SER A 10 9.64 26.35 -15.95
CA SER A 10 9.33 25.26 -16.88
C SER A 10 8.70 24.14 -16.07
N GLY A 11 7.50 23.70 -16.47
CA GLY A 11 6.62 22.84 -15.68
C GLY A 11 7.39 21.73 -14.97
N GLN A 12 7.65 21.93 -13.67
CA GLN A 12 8.29 20.91 -12.84
C GLN A 12 7.40 19.68 -12.91
N LEU A 13 7.97 18.56 -13.36
CA LEU A 13 7.34 17.26 -13.21
C LEU A 13 7.05 17.10 -11.72
N ALA A 14 5.77 17.07 -11.37
CA ALA A 14 5.36 16.89 -9.99
C ALA A 14 5.90 15.55 -9.50
N GLN A 15 6.57 15.55 -8.35
CA GLN A 15 7.10 14.35 -7.74
C GLN A 15 5.96 13.34 -7.50
N ARG A 16 6.13 12.11 -7.98
CA ARG A 16 5.16 11.02 -7.84
C ARG A 16 5.53 10.11 -6.69
N ALA A 17 4.52 9.64 -5.97
CA ALA A 17 4.67 8.64 -4.94
C ALA A 17 4.75 7.26 -5.59
N ALA A 18 5.81 6.53 -5.25
CA ALA A 18 5.94 5.11 -5.55
C ALA A 18 6.16 4.36 -4.24
N GLY A 19 5.56 3.18 -4.11
CA GLY A 19 5.76 2.32 -2.94
C GLY A 19 5.46 0.86 -3.24
N LYS A 20 6.25 -0.03 -2.65
CA LYS A 20 5.99 -1.47 -2.69
C LYS A 20 6.28 -2.07 -1.32
N ALA A 21 5.37 -2.89 -0.82
CA ALA A 21 5.65 -3.72 0.34
C ALA A 21 5.25 -5.17 0.11
N GLN A 22 6.02 -6.06 0.71
CA GLN A 22 5.77 -7.50 0.65
C GLN A 22 5.78 -8.08 2.07
N LEU A 23 4.79 -8.90 2.36
CA LEU A 23 4.66 -9.66 3.59
C LEU A 23 4.60 -11.15 3.23
N GLY A 24 5.49 -11.95 3.80
CA GLY A 24 5.44 -13.40 3.72
C GLY A 24 5.34 -13.98 5.13
N CYS A 25 4.44 -14.94 5.35
CA CYS A 25 4.35 -15.67 6.60
C CYS A 25 4.19 -17.19 6.36
N ALA A 26 4.57 -17.99 7.35
CA ALA A 26 4.44 -19.45 7.29
C ALA A 26 4.20 -20.02 8.69
N SER A 27 3.60 -21.20 8.77
CA SER A 27 3.48 -21.95 10.02
C SER A 27 4.85 -22.45 10.49
N VAL A 28 5.15 -22.26 11.77
CA VAL A 28 6.32 -22.77 12.48
C VAL A 28 5.85 -23.21 13.86
N ASP A 29 6.04 -24.50 14.18
CA ASP A 29 5.60 -25.10 15.45
C ASP A 29 4.12 -24.82 15.77
N GLY A 30 3.26 -24.92 14.74
CA GLY A 30 1.82 -24.68 14.84
C GLY A 30 1.43 -23.20 14.98
N ARG A 31 2.34 -22.26 14.75
CA ARG A 31 2.07 -20.81 14.83
C ARG A 31 2.51 -20.08 13.56
N THR A 32 1.71 -19.14 13.08
CA THR A 32 2.13 -18.25 11.99
C THR A 32 3.29 -17.37 12.43
N ARG A 33 4.37 -17.36 11.64
CA ARG A 33 5.55 -16.51 11.83
C ARG A 33 5.88 -15.73 10.57
N LEU A 34 6.41 -14.52 10.77
CA LEU A 34 6.94 -13.69 9.69
C LEU A 34 8.13 -14.40 9.02
N ARG A 35 8.12 -14.47 7.70
CA ARG A 35 9.20 -15.01 6.87
C ARG A 35 9.81 -13.96 5.96
N ARG A 36 9.02 -12.98 5.51
CA ARG A 36 9.48 -11.89 4.66
C ARG A 36 8.79 -10.60 5.06
N LEU A 37 9.58 -9.53 5.17
CA LEU A 37 9.10 -8.17 5.29
C LEU A 37 9.96 -7.28 4.40
N TYR A 38 9.40 -6.84 3.27
CA TYR A 38 10.01 -5.88 2.37
C TYR A 38 9.17 -4.61 2.35
N GLN A 39 9.80 -3.44 2.36
CA GLN A 39 9.14 -2.15 2.34
C GLN A 39 10.00 -1.15 1.59
N ASP A 40 9.41 -0.45 0.63
CA ASP A 40 10.09 0.54 -0.19
C ASP A 40 9.16 1.73 -0.50
N GLY A 41 9.77 2.90 -0.67
CA GLY A 41 9.08 4.15 -0.95
C GLY A 41 8.01 4.48 0.10
N SER A 42 6.82 4.87 -0.36
CA SER A 42 5.70 5.26 0.52
C SER A 42 5.01 4.09 1.23
N ALA A 43 5.25 2.85 0.81
CA ALA A 43 4.62 1.66 1.37
C ALA A 43 5.32 1.22 2.66
N LYS A 44 4.55 1.08 3.74
CA LYS A 44 5.01 0.57 5.03
C LYS A 44 4.02 -0.45 5.59
N ILE A 45 4.54 -1.39 6.37
CA ILE A 45 3.79 -2.41 7.09
C ILE A 45 4.16 -2.31 8.56
N ARG A 46 3.17 -2.38 9.44
CA ARG A 46 3.35 -2.51 10.89
C ARG A 46 2.74 -3.83 11.35
N LEU A 47 3.41 -4.51 12.27
CA LEU A 47 3.04 -5.82 12.78
C LEU A 47 2.74 -5.68 14.28
N PRO A 48 1.45 -5.57 14.66
CA PRO A 48 1.06 -5.61 16.06
C PRO A 48 1.52 -6.90 16.75
N ALA A 49 1.81 -6.82 18.04
CA ALA A 49 2.15 -7.99 18.83
C ALA A 49 0.87 -8.79 19.13
N VAL A 50 0.80 -10.02 18.62
CA VAL A 50 -0.31 -10.96 18.85
C VAL A 50 0.18 -12.17 19.64
N SER A 51 -0.61 -12.62 20.61
CA SER A 51 -0.23 -13.72 21.50
C SER A 51 -0.47 -15.12 20.92
N ALA A 52 -1.51 -15.28 20.10
CA ALA A 52 -1.96 -16.59 19.60
C ALA A 52 -2.27 -16.65 18.08
N GLY A 53 -2.10 -15.55 17.35
CA GLY A 53 -2.41 -15.48 15.91
C GLY A 53 -3.88 -15.13 15.62
N PRO A 54 -4.24 -14.86 14.35
CA PRO A 54 -3.39 -14.85 13.16
C PRO A 54 -2.31 -13.75 13.20
N LEU A 55 -1.32 -13.80 12.30
CA LEU A 55 -0.37 -12.69 12.15
C LEU A 55 -1.14 -11.44 11.70
N GLU A 56 -1.03 -10.35 12.47
CA GLU A 56 -1.68 -9.09 12.10
C GLU A 56 -0.71 -8.18 11.34
N ALA A 57 -1.21 -7.54 10.29
CA ALA A 57 -0.46 -6.55 9.54
C ALA A 57 -1.32 -5.33 9.19
N VAL A 58 -0.79 -4.15 9.47
CA VAL A 58 -1.38 -2.85 9.11
C VAL A 58 -0.59 -2.26 7.95
N LEU A 59 -1.25 -2.11 6.80
CA LEU A 59 -0.70 -1.49 5.60
C LEU A 59 -0.85 0.03 5.67
N ILE A 60 0.22 0.75 5.34
CA ILE A 60 0.32 2.21 5.47
C ILE A 60 0.93 2.80 4.21
N ASN A 61 0.16 3.65 3.51
CA ASN A 61 0.69 4.57 2.52
C ASN A 61 1.07 5.89 3.20
N THR A 62 2.37 6.17 3.28
CA THR A 62 2.91 7.37 3.94
C THR A 62 2.88 8.63 3.07
N ALA A 63 2.46 8.55 1.81
CA ALA A 63 2.30 9.71 0.93
C ALA A 63 1.05 10.55 1.26
N GLY A 64 0.15 10.06 2.12
CA GLY A 64 -1.05 10.79 2.54
C GLY A 64 -2.21 10.76 1.54
N GLY A 65 -2.02 10.15 0.37
CA GLY A 65 -3.00 9.88 -0.68
C GLY A 65 -2.29 9.61 -2.01
N LEU A 66 -3.06 9.50 -3.09
CA LEU A 66 -2.57 9.22 -4.43
C LEU A 66 -3.13 10.24 -5.44
N THR A 67 -2.32 10.62 -6.42
CA THR A 67 -2.74 11.39 -7.61
C THR A 67 -2.24 10.70 -8.89
N GLY A 68 -2.63 11.24 -10.06
CA GLY A 68 -2.28 10.68 -11.35
C GLY A 68 -0.76 10.44 -11.50
N GLY A 69 -0.38 9.21 -11.82
CA GLY A 69 1.00 8.75 -11.95
C GLY A 69 1.57 8.07 -10.71
N ASP A 70 0.89 8.12 -9.55
CA ASP A 70 1.35 7.44 -8.33
C ASP A 70 1.10 5.92 -8.42
N ARG A 71 2.02 5.12 -7.89
CA ARG A 71 1.98 3.64 -7.95
C ARG A 71 2.23 3.03 -6.58
N LEU A 72 1.31 2.19 -6.11
CA LEU A 72 1.41 1.51 -4.83
C LEU A 72 1.20 0.00 -5.00
N GLY A 73 2.06 -0.82 -4.38
CA GLY A 73 2.00 -2.27 -4.48
C GLY A 73 2.02 -2.97 -3.13
N TRP A 74 1.06 -3.88 -2.93
CA TRP A 74 0.97 -4.76 -1.78
C TRP A 74 1.03 -6.22 -2.24
N ASP A 75 1.99 -6.97 -1.72
CA ASP A 75 2.17 -8.39 -2.02
C ASP A 75 2.14 -9.18 -0.71
N VAL A 76 1.15 -10.05 -0.54
CA VAL A 76 0.98 -10.86 0.66
C VAL A 76 1.00 -12.33 0.30
N ASP A 77 1.91 -13.06 0.93
CA ASP A 77 2.09 -14.50 0.76
C ASP A 77 1.89 -15.19 2.11
N VAL A 78 0.78 -15.91 2.23
CA VAL A 78 0.44 -16.72 3.39
C VAL A 78 0.74 -18.17 3.05
N GLY A 79 1.78 -18.74 3.66
CA GLY A 79 2.19 -20.13 3.44
C GLY A 79 1.17 -21.15 3.94
N ALA A 80 1.45 -22.44 3.68
CA ALA A 80 0.61 -23.54 4.16
C ALA A 80 0.44 -23.52 5.69
N ASP A 81 -0.76 -23.88 6.14
CA ASP A 81 -1.18 -23.90 7.55
C ASP A 81 -0.97 -22.57 8.31
N ALA A 82 -0.78 -21.47 7.59
CA ALA A 82 -0.54 -20.14 8.14
C ALA A 82 -1.78 -19.26 7.99
N SER A 83 -1.89 -18.27 8.86
CA SER A 83 -3.01 -17.33 8.86
C SER A 83 -2.59 -15.89 9.14
N ALA A 84 -3.16 -14.96 8.36
CA ALA A 84 -2.90 -13.53 8.52
C ALA A 84 -4.20 -12.70 8.48
N ALA A 85 -4.26 -11.65 9.30
CA ALA A 85 -5.28 -10.62 9.26
C ALA A 85 -4.64 -9.30 8.81
N ILE A 86 -5.11 -8.78 7.68
CA ILE A 86 -4.53 -7.62 7.02
C ILE A 86 -5.57 -6.50 6.97
N THR A 87 -5.15 -5.32 7.43
CA THR A 87 -5.98 -4.11 7.44
C THR A 87 -5.14 -2.89 7.08
N THR A 88 -5.79 -1.73 6.97
CA THR A 88 -5.15 -0.44 6.67
C THR A 88 -5.40 0.56 7.79
N GLN A 89 -4.43 1.42 8.07
CA GLN A 89 -4.56 2.42 9.14
C GLN A 89 -5.58 3.53 8.81
N ALA A 90 -5.79 3.79 7.52
CA ALA A 90 -6.65 4.87 7.05
C ALA A 90 -7.19 4.55 5.66
N CYS A 91 -8.31 5.20 5.32
CA CYS A 91 -8.84 5.18 3.96
C CYS A 91 -7.78 5.67 2.96
N GLU A 92 -7.72 5.01 1.82
CA GLU A 92 -7.00 5.50 0.66
C GLU A 92 -7.70 6.74 0.12
N LYS A 93 -6.96 7.83 -0.08
CA LYS A 93 -7.49 9.07 -0.67
C LYS A 93 -6.95 9.22 -2.07
N VAL A 94 -7.82 9.30 -3.07
CA VAL A 94 -7.43 9.56 -4.46
C VAL A 94 -7.83 10.98 -4.85
N TYR A 95 -6.83 11.81 -5.11
CA TYR A 95 -6.96 13.22 -5.48
C TYR A 95 -7.12 13.41 -6.99
N ARG A 96 -7.46 14.64 -7.37
CA ARG A 96 -7.53 15.07 -8.78
C ARG A 96 -6.27 14.63 -9.53
N ALA A 97 -6.46 14.01 -10.69
CA ALA A 97 -5.40 13.69 -11.63
C ALA A 97 -5.30 14.79 -12.69
N ALA A 98 -4.11 15.37 -12.86
CA ALA A 98 -3.84 16.30 -13.98
C ALA A 98 -3.56 15.55 -15.30
N SER A 99 -3.05 14.32 -15.18
CA SER A 99 -2.72 13.40 -16.27
C SER A 99 -2.54 11.99 -15.67
N ASP A 100 -2.69 10.94 -16.48
CA ASP A 100 -2.59 9.54 -16.03
C ASP A 100 -3.57 9.20 -14.88
N HIS A 101 -3.43 8.04 -14.25
CA HIS A 101 -4.18 7.57 -13.10
C HIS A 101 -3.25 7.15 -11.97
N ALA A 102 -3.75 7.22 -10.73
CA ALA A 102 -3.14 6.53 -9.61
C ALA A 102 -3.41 5.03 -9.75
N GLU A 103 -2.45 4.17 -9.36
CA GLU A 103 -2.65 2.72 -9.38
C GLU A 103 -2.25 2.07 -8.07
N VAL A 104 -3.08 1.15 -7.62
CA VAL A 104 -2.82 0.28 -6.47
C VAL A 104 -2.93 -1.16 -6.91
N ARG A 105 -1.86 -1.94 -6.76
CA ARG A 105 -1.88 -3.39 -6.98
C ARG A 105 -1.92 -4.11 -5.65
N VAL A 106 -2.82 -5.08 -5.52
CA VAL A 106 -2.88 -5.99 -4.38
C VAL A 106 -2.79 -7.41 -4.92
N LYS A 107 -1.75 -8.13 -4.53
CA LYS A 107 -1.60 -9.56 -4.79
C LYS A 107 -1.63 -10.30 -3.46
N LEU A 108 -2.56 -11.25 -3.34
CA LEU A 108 -2.70 -12.12 -2.19
C LEU A 108 -2.52 -13.56 -2.66
N THR A 109 -1.63 -14.31 -2.02
CA THR A 109 -1.41 -15.74 -2.27
C THR A 109 -1.61 -16.49 -0.96
N VAL A 110 -2.31 -17.62 -0.99
CA VAL A 110 -2.60 -18.44 0.19
C VAL A 110 -2.26 -19.89 -0.13
N GLY A 111 -1.43 -20.52 0.70
CA GLY A 111 -1.06 -21.92 0.62
C GLY A 111 -2.15 -22.86 1.12
N GLU A 112 -1.93 -24.15 0.96
CA GLU A 112 -2.85 -25.20 1.42
C GLU A 112 -3.20 -25.04 2.91
N ASN A 113 -4.49 -25.15 3.25
CA ASN A 113 -5.03 -24.94 4.60
C ASN A 113 -4.71 -23.56 5.23
N GLY A 114 -4.16 -22.62 4.46
CA GLY A 114 -3.88 -21.27 4.89
C GLY A 114 -5.14 -20.39 4.90
N GLY A 115 -5.07 -19.27 5.61
CA GLY A 115 -6.17 -18.32 5.71
C GLY A 115 -5.73 -16.86 5.66
N ILE A 116 -6.49 -16.03 4.94
CA ILE A 116 -6.31 -14.59 4.96
C ILE A 116 -7.63 -13.90 5.28
N ALA A 117 -7.63 -13.08 6.34
CA ALA A 117 -8.68 -12.11 6.59
C ALA A 117 -8.21 -10.77 6.01
N TRP A 118 -8.81 -10.36 4.90
CA TRP A 118 -8.47 -9.12 4.21
C TRP A 118 -9.62 -8.14 4.33
N LEU A 119 -9.40 -7.02 5.03
CA LEU A 119 -10.33 -5.89 4.97
C LEU A 119 -9.92 -5.01 3.78
N PRO A 120 -10.75 -4.91 2.73
CA PRO A 120 -10.43 -4.07 1.59
C PRO A 120 -10.28 -2.62 2.03
N GLN A 121 -9.21 -1.98 1.54
CA GLN A 121 -8.91 -0.59 1.86
C GLN A 121 -10.07 0.31 1.42
N GLU A 122 -10.77 0.91 2.38
CA GLU A 122 -11.77 1.93 2.13
C GLU A 122 -11.16 3.04 1.29
N THR A 123 -11.88 3.52 0.27
CA THR A 123 -11.33 4.48 -0.70
C THR A 123 -12.23 5.71 -0.79
N ILE A 124 -11.63 6.89 -0.56
CA ILE A 124 -12.25 8.20 -0.73
C ILE A 124 -11.77 8.78 -2.07
N VAL A 125 -12.70 8.92 -3.02
CA VAL A 125 -12.43 9.41 -4.37
C VAL A 125 -12.89 10.86 -4.50
N PHE A 126 -11.95 11.78 -4.76
CA PHE A 126 -12.24 13.22 -4.90
C PHE A 126 -12.60 13.61 -6.36
N ASP A 127 -13.13 14.81 -6.54
CA ASP A 127 -13.50 15.36 -7.85
C ASP A 127 -12.33 15.28 -8.85
N ARG A 128 -12.62 14.74 -10.04
CA ARG A 128 -11.67 14.50 -11.14
C ARG A 128 -10.45 13.64 -10.76
N ALA A 129 -10.62 12.74 -9.79
CA ALA A 129 -9.65 11.67 -9.58
C ALA A 129 -9.65 10.69 -10.77
N ALA A 130 -8.49 10.09 -11.02
CA ALA A 130 -8.35 8.95 -11.93
C ALA A 130 -7.59 7.85 -11.19
N PHE A 131 -8.20 6.66 -11.09
CA PHE A 131 -7.72 5.56 -10.26
C PHE A 131 -7.92 4.21 -10.94
N ALA A 132 -6.95 3.30 -10.79
CA ALA A 132 -7.09 1.91 -11.17
C ALA A 132 -6.60 0.98 -10.06
N ARG A 133 -7.27 -0.16 -9.93
CA ARG A 133 -6.86 -1.26 -9.06
C ARG A 133 -6.92 -2.58 -9.85
N PRO A 134 -5.88 -2.89 -10.63
CA PRO A 134 -5.83 -4.09 -11.47
C PRO A 134 -5.49 -5.36 -10.69
#